data_AF-A0A183H5Y7-F1
#
_entry.id   AF-A0A183H5Y7-F1
#
_cell.length_a   1.000
_cell.length_b   1.000
_cell.length_c   1.000
_cell.angle_alpha   90.00
_cell.angle_beta   90.00
_cell.angle_gamma   90.00
#
_symmetry.space_group_name_H-M   'P 1'
#
loop_
_entity.id
_entity.type
_entity.pdbx_description
1 polymer ?
#
loop_
_entity_poly.entity_id
_entity_poly.type
_entity_poly.pdbx_seq_one_letter_code
_entity_poly.pdbx_strand_id
1 'polypeptide(L)'
;MLTLPTRRIIFWLKATIVITCLSFIFLFTHLVDITEKRHYRYPAQYIPSYHCPLPNKTVTIPKHHGFVRNKTNFPTDEKVLVFVETLYSKLGKQIINILDALKIPCKIETLTKNLPLLTTAKRGRFSIIIIENYYKYLNLLTWNRQLLDKYCREYGVGIISFISNRPNSYINAKVKGSKLTIHTQQHATNLRFSERSRVNFIGKPGAVLQAPEPDKDDWILFDVTNGYEGIVLVDDIFGQERASVILDDGSEDGIERILFGHNFTHWINKLAFIDSLRFRYMRESLMYDDLERYIQIDIDDIFVGTSGTRMIKADVDALLQSQYRLRRDITNFTYSLGFSGYYFRNGDSLEDEGDERLIENGKHFFWFPHMWKHNHAHEHNQTYLEAIMTQNKLFAQNMGLHVNSGYAVSPQHAGVYPVHEALYNSWQLIWNITVTSTEEYPHFRPASARRGFIYRNISVLPRQTCGLYTHTQFFHSYPDGFTKLLSSIEGGDLFFTIVINPFSIFMTHQQNYANDRLGIFSFERVVNFIKCWTNLHLRWVEPVLVASAYFTRYAAEKTPVWSVSLHAL
;
A
#
# COMPACT_ATOMS: atom_id res chain seq x y z
N MET A 1 -5.38 1.88 -92.40
CA MET A 1 -4.69 0.84 -91.61
C MET A 1 -3.36 1.39 -91.12
N LEU A 2 -3.30 1.91 -89.90
CA LEU A 2 -2.05 2.30 -89.24
C LEU A 2 -1.70 1.19 -88.25
N THR A 3 -0.88 0.23 -88.67
CA THR A 3 -0.32 -0.79 -87.79
C THR A 3 0.75 -0.14 -86.93
N LEU A 4 0.37 0.37 -85.76
CA LEU A 4 1.34 0.70 -84.72
C LEU A 4 2.14 -0.59 -84.41
N PRO A 5 3.48 -0.57 -84.51
CA PRO A 5 4.26 -1.79 -84.36
C PRO A 5 4.09 -2.31 -82.94
N THR A 6 3.53 -3.52 -82.81
CA THR A 6 3.23 -4.22 -81.55
C THR A 6 4.41 -4.21 -80.57
N ARG A 7 5.65 -4.17 -81.09
CA ARG A 7 6.89 -4.00 -80.31
C ARG A 7 6.96 -2.68 -79.54
N ARG A 8 6.51 -1.55 -80.09
CA ARG A 8 6.50 -0.25 -79.40
C ARG A 8 5.46 -0.24 -78.28
N ILE A 9 4.28 -0.83 -78.50
CA ILE A 9 3.23 -0.93 -77.48
C ILE A 9 3.71 -1.79 -76.31
N ILE A 10 4.30 -2.95 -76.57
CA ILE A 10 4.86 -3.82 -75.53
C ILE A 10 6.00 -3.14 -74.75
N PHE A 11 6.85 -2.36 -75.45
CA PHE A 11 7.91 -1.60 -74.80
C PHE A 11 7.35 -0.55 -73.84
N TRP A 12 6.38 0.27 -74.30
CA TRP A 12 5.75 1.27 -73.44
C TRP A 12 4.99 0.63 -72.29
N LEU A 13 4.31 -0.50 -72.48
CA LEU A 13 3.63 -1.23 -71.41
C LEU A 13 4.62 -1.73 -70.33
N LYS A 14 5.76 -2.30 -70.74
CA LYS A 14 6.82 -2.73 -69.82
C LYS A 14 7.43 -1.54 -69.08
N ALA A 15 7.68 -0.43 -69.79
CA ALA A 15 8.21 0.78 -69.19
C ALA A 15 7.22 1.36 -68.15
N THR A 16 5.92 1.40 -68.46
CA THR A 16 4.90 1.84 -67.52
C THR A 16 4.84 0.95 -66.29
N ILE A 17 4.88 -0.39 -66.44
CA ILE A 17 4.90 -1.33 -65.30
C ILE A 17 6.12 -1.09 -64.40
N VAL A 18 7.31 -0.95 -65.00
CA VAL A 18 8.55 -0.69 -64.25
C VAL A 18 8.47 0.65 -63.51
N ILE A 19 7.98 1.70 -64.17
CA ILE A 19 7.80 3.01 -63.53
C ILE A 19 6.78 2.94 -62.40
N THR A 20 5.67 2.21 -62.56
CA THR A 20 4.67 2.04 -61.48
C THR A 20 5.21 1.21 -60.32
N CYS A 21 6.04 0.20 -60.57
CA CYS A 21 6.68 -0.57 -59.51
C CYS A 21 7.70 0.29 -58.77
N LEU A 22 8.52 1.06 -59.49
CA LEU A 22 9.50 1.97 -58.88
C LEU A 22 8.83 3.09 -58.10
N SER A 23 7.74 3.67 -58.61
CA SER A 23 6.99 4.69 -57.89
C SER A 23 6.27 4.12 -56.68
N PHE A 24 5.74 2.90 -56.74
CA PHE A 24 5.17 2.19 -55.59
C PHE A 24 6.24 1.88 -54.54
N ILE A 25 7.42 1.39 -54.93
CA ILE A 25 8.54 1.15 -54.01
C ILE A 25 8.97 2.46 -53.36
N PHE A 26 9.14 3.53 -54.14
CA PHE A 26 9.53 4.85 -53.63
C PHE A 26 8.47 5.44 -52.68
N LEU A 27 7.18 5.34 -53.03
CA LEU A 27 6.09 5.76 -52.15
C LEU A 27 6.02 4.90 -50.89
N PHE A 28 6.23 3.59 -51.00
CA PHE A 28 6.21 2.69 -49.86
C PHE A 28 7.38 2.98 -48.91
N THR A 29 8.59 3.18 -49.43
CA THR A 29 9.74 3.57 -48.61
C THR A 29 9.55 4.95 -47.97
N HIS A 30 8.99 5.92 -48.70
CA HIS A 30 8.71 7.24 -48.12
C HIS A 30 7.52 7.23 -47.14
N LEU A 31 6.48 6.42 -47.38
CA LEU A 31 5.35 6.30 -46.48
C LEU A 31 5.76 5.63 -45.17
N VAL A 32 6.60 4.59 -45.23
CA VAL A 32 7.19 3.95 -44.04
C VAL A 32 7.95 4.99 -43.20
N ASP A 33 8.78 5.83 -43.82
CA ASP A 33 9.49 6.93 -43.15
C ASP A 33 8.55 8.05 -42.63
N ILE A 34 7.43 8.31 -43.29
CA ILE A 34 6.44 9.34 -42.89
C ILE A 34 5.53 8.83 -41.75
N THR A 35 5.32 7.51 -41.63
CA THR A 35 4.44 6.92 -40.63
C THR A 35 5.06 6.81 -39.24
N GLU A 36 6.38 6.75 -39.13
CA GLU A 36 7.05 6.89 -37.83
C GLU A 36 7.01 8.36 -37.38
N LYS A 37 5.91 8.74 -36.73
CA LYS A 37 5.92 9.95 -35.88
C LYS A 37 7.00 9.74 -34.82
N ARG A 38 8.19 10.32 -35.02
CA ARG A 38 9.24 10.32 -34.02
C ARG A 38 8.73 11.03 -32.77
N HIS A 39 8.39 10.24 -31.75
CA HIS A 39 8.11 10.76 -30.43
C HIS A 39 9.45 11.19 -29.82
N TYR A 40 9.58 12.48 -29.51
CA TYR A 40 10.76 12.97 -28.80
C TYR A 40 10.77 12.36 -27.39
N ARG A 41 11.71 11.45 -27.15
CA ARG A 41 11.95 10.88 -25.82
C ARG A 41 13.08 11.61 -25.14
N TYR A 42 12.85 11.92 -23.87
CA TYR A 42 13.88 12.43 -22.99
C TYR A 42 14.48 11.28 -22.19
N PRO A 43 15.79 11.30 -21.89
CA PRO A 43 16.37 10.37 -20.94
C PRO A 43 15.61 10.44 -19.61
N ALA A 44 15.42 9.27 -18.98
CA ALA A 44 14.80 9.19 -17.67
C ALA A 44 15.50 10.11 -16.67
N GLN A 45 14.72 10.94 -15.96
CA GLN A 45 15.28 11.83 -14.96
C GLN A 45 15.90 11.05 -13.79
N TYR A 46 17.13 11.41 -13.42
CA TYR A 46 17.78 10.83 -12.26
C TYR A 46 17.42 11.61 -11.00
N ILE A 47 16.67 10.97 -10.09
CA ILE A 47 16.38 11.49 -8.77
C ILE A 47 17.15 10.65 -7.74
N PRO A 48 17.89 11.27 -6.80
CA PRO A 48 18.63 10.54 -5.78
C PRO A 48 17.75 9.58 -4.98
N SER A 49 18.31 8.42 -4.64
CA SER A 49 17.64 7.45 -3.77
C SER A 49 17.36 8.03 -2.39
N TYR A 50 16.40 7.43 -1.67
CA TYR A 50 16.19 7.78 -0.27
C TYR A 50 17.40 7.36 0.57
N HIS A 51 17.95 8.29 1.33
CA HIS A 51 19.02 8.03 2.28
C HIS A 51 18.48 8.16 3.69
N CYS A 52 18.75 7.13 4.51
CA CYS A 52 18.43 7.21 5.93
C CYS A 52 19.12 8.41 6.57
N PRO A 53 18.38 9.26 7.32
CA PRO A 53 19.02 10.30 8.11
C PRO A 53 19.96 9.63 9.13
N LEU A 54 21.18 10.16 9.25
CA LEU A 54 22.20 9.61 10.13
C LEU A 54 21.77 9.68 11.60
N PRO A 55 22.03 8.65 12.42
CA PRO A 55 21.89 8.75 13.85
C PRO A 55 22.90 9.79 14.39
N ASN A 56 22.44 10.70 15.26
CA ASN A 56 23.36 11.48 16.08
C ASN A 56 24.06 10.52 17.05
N LYS A 57 25.32 10.17 16.74
CA LYS A 57 26.35 9.43 17.50
C LYS A 57 25.91 8.40 18.57
N THR A 58 26.44 7.19 18.38
CA THR A 58 26.71 6.12 19.36
C THR A 58 25.57 5.74 20.31
N VAL A 59 24.87 4.65 20.01
CA VAL A 59 24.13 3.93 21.05
C VAL A 59 24.27 2.42 20.87
N THR A 60 24.64 1.76 21.96
CA THR A 60 24.71 0.32 22.14
C THR A 60 23.31 -0.28 22.26
N ILE A 61 23.01 -1.27 21.43
CA ILE A 61 21.79 -2.07 21.42
C ILE A 61 21.55 -2.69 22.81
N PRO A 62 20.51 -2.30 23.58
CA PRO A 62 20.14 -3.01 24.78
C PRO A 62 19.41 -4.30 24.39
N LYS A 63 19.69 -5.40 25.10
CA LYS A 63 18.91 -6.64 24.97
C LYS A 63 17.50 -6.38 25.51
N HIS A 64 16.48 -6.71 24.70
CA HIS A 64 15.09 -6.75 25.15
C HIS A 64 14.95 -7.65 26.39
N HIS A 65 14.61 -7.06 27.53
CA HIS A 65 14.07 -7.82 28.66
C HIS A 65 12.57 -7.99 28.43
N GLY A 66 12.15 -9.23 28.17
CA GLY A 66 10.74 -9.58 28.05
C GLY A 66 9.99 -9.23 29.33
N PHE A 67 9.12 -8.22 29.25
CA PHE A 67 8.29 -7.83 30.38
C PHE A 67 7.07 -8.76 30.44
N VAL A 68 7.15 -9.75 31.33
CA VAL A 68 6.03 -10.62 31.69
C VAL A 68 5.10 -9.82 32.62
N ARG A 69 3.92 -9.45 32.15
CA ARG A 69 2.86 -8.95 33.03
C ARG A 69 2.15 -10.17 33.64
N ASN A 70 1.86 -10.10 34.93
CA ASN A 70 0.98 -11.07 35.58
C ASN A 70 -0.37 -11.08 34.86
N LYS A 71 -0.77 -12.25 34.33
CA LYS A 71 -2.08 -12.47 33.71
C LYS A 71 -3.17 -11.90 34.61
N THR A 72 -4.01 -11.03 34.08
CA THR A 72 -5.24 -10.63 34.77
C THR A 72 -6.18 -11.84 34.82
N ASN A 73 -6.90 -11.99 35.93
CA ASN A 73 -7.79 -13.14 36.15
C ASN A 73 -9.11 -13.03 35.36
N PHE A 74 -9.37 -11.90 34.68
CA PHE A 74 -10.64 -11.62 34.01
C PHE A 74 -10.44 -11.44 32.51
N PRO A 75 -11.04 -12.31 31.67
CA PRO A 75 -10.91 -12.21 30.22
C PRO A 75 -11.71 -11.02 29.69
N THR A 76 -11.17 -10.38 28.67
CA THR A 76 -11.87 -9.38 27.86
C THR A 76 -12.29 -9.97 26.51
N ASP A 77 -13.24 -9.33 25.84
CA ASP A 77 -13.54 -9.60 24.44
C ASP A 77 -12.53 -8.86 23.55
N GLU A 78 -12.16 -9.45 22.41
CA GLU A 78 -11.29 -8.86 21.40
C GLU A 78 -12.02 -7.75 20.63
N LYS A 79 -12.26 -6.64 21.32
CA LYS A 79 -12.98 -5.47 20.79
C LYS A 79 -12.43 -4.18 21.38
N VAL A 80 -12.34 -3.14 20.56
CA VAL A 80 -11.87 -1.81 20.97
C VAL A 80 -13.05 -0.86 21.16
N LEU A 81 -13.06 -0.10 22.25
CA LEU A 81 -14.00 1.02 22.44
C LEU A 81 -13.34 2.32 22.00
N VAL A 82 -13.90 3.02 21.03
CA VAL A 82 -13.38 4.28 20.51
C VAL A 82 -14.34 5.40 20.86
N PHE A 83 -13.89 6.34 21.68
CA PHE A 83 -14.59 7.57 21.97
C PHE A 83 -14.10 8.68 21.05
N VAL A 84 -14.95 9.09 20.12
CA VAL A 84 -14.69 10.22 19.21
C VAL A 84 -15.36 11.49 19.72
N GLU A 85 -14.81 12.65 19.39
CA GLU A 85 -15.44 13.93 19.71
C GLU A 85 -16.77 14.09 18.97
N THR A 86 -16.74 13.76 17.67
CA THR A 86 -17.89 13.71 16.79
C THR A 86 -17.69 12.56 15.81
N LEU A 87 -18.76 12.03 15.23
CA LEU A 87 -18.67 11.00 14.19
C LEU A 87 -17.98 11.50 12.91
N TYR A 88 -17.74 12.81 12.80
CA TYR A 88 -17.15 13.45 11.62
C TYR A 88 -15.71 13.89 11.83
N SER A 89 -15.16 13.74 13.04
CA SER A 89 -13.82 14.21 13.37
C SER A 89 -12.76 13.56 12.49
N LYS A 90 -11.79 14.36 12.02
CA LYS A 90 -10.74 13.89 11.11
C LYS A 90 -9.90 12.79 11.75
N LEU A 91 -9.45 13.02 12.99
CA LEU A 91 -8.64 12.05 13.73
C LEU A 91 -9.46 10.81 14.09
N GLY A 92 -10.70 10.97 14.57
CA GLY A 92 -11.63 9.85 14.78
C GLY A 92 -11.78 8.94 13.55
N LYS A 93 -12.03 9.51 12.37
CA LYS A 93 -12.08 8.75 11.10
C LYS A 93 -10.76 8.05 10.78
N GLN A 94 -9.62 8.70 11.00
CA GLN A 94 -8.32 8.08 10.76
C GLN A 94 -8.06 6.90 11.71
N ILE A 95 -8.42 7.02 13.00
CA ILE A 95 -8.35 5.93 13.98
C ILE A 95 -9.21 4.75 13.53
N ILE A 96 -10.47 5.00 13.16
CA ILE A 96 -11.40 3.97 12.69
C ILE A 96 -10.86 3.29 11.43
N ASN A 97 -10.38 4.05 10.45
CA ASN A 97 -9.81 3.48 9.22
C ASN A 97 -8.61 2.56 9.48
N ILE A 98 -7.75 2.89 10.46
CA ILE A 98 -6.62 2.04 10.85
C ILE A 98 -7.13 0.75 11.51
N LEU A 99 -8.10 0.84 12.41
CA LEU A 99 -8.70 -0.34 13.05
C LEU A 99 -9.37 -1.26 12.03
N ASP A 100 -10.12 -0.69 11.08
CA ASP A 100 -10.76 -1.43 9.99
C ASP A 100 -9.73 -2.12 9.09
N ALA A 101 -8.64 -1.43 8.73
CA ALA A 101 -7.57 -2.00 7.93
C ALA A 101 -6.83 -3.14 8.67
N LEU A 102 -6.66 -3.01 9.99
CA LEU A 102 -6.12 -4.06 10.86
C LEU A 102 -7.12 -5.18 11.19
N LYS A 103 -8.38 -5.07 10.71
CA LYS A 103 -9.49 -6.00 11.00
C LYS A 103 -9.78 -6.13 12.50
N ILE A 104 -9.57 -5.06 13.27
CA ILE A 104 -9.83 -5.01 14.70
C ILE A 104 -11.29 -4.60 14.94
N PRO A 105 -12.14 -5.46 15.53
CA PRO A 105 -13.52 -5.09 15.84
C PRO A 105 -13.55 -3.90 16.79
N CYS A 106 -14.35 -2.88 16.47
CA CYS A 106 -14.49 -1.70 17.31
C CYS A 106 -15.95 -1.35 17.61
N LYS A 107 -16.17 -0.58 18.67
CA LYS A 107 -17.42 0.13 18.95
C LYS A 107 -17.10 1.61 19.02
N ILE A 108 -17.77 2.40 18.19
CA ILE A 108 -17.59 3.85 18.13
C ILE A 108 -18.70 4.49 18.97
N GLU A 109 -18.32 5.39 19.87
CA GLU A 109 -19.24 6.14 20.72
C GLU A 109 -18.78 7.59 20.78
N THR A 110 -19.70 8.52 21.00
CA THR A 110 -19.34 9.87 21.44
C THR A 110 -19.29 9.90 22.96
N LEU A 111 -18.38 10.67 23.53
CA LEU A 111 -18.26 10.78 24.99
C LEU A 111 -19.43 11.62 25.55
N THR A 112 -20.60 10.99 25.70
CA THR A 112 -21.85 11.60 26.19
C THR A 112 -22.00 11.46 27.71
N LYS A 113 -23.16 11.86 28.25
CA LYS A 113 -23.48 11.75 29.69
C LYS A 113 -23.49 10.30 30.19
N ASN A 114 -23.73 9.30 29.35
CA ASN A 114 -23.81 7.90 29.76
C ASN A 114 -22.73 7.07 29.06
N LEU A 115 -22.04 6.22 29.81
CA LEU A 115 -21.09 5.26 29.26
C LEU A 115 -21.83 4.05 28.66
N PRO A 116 -21.29 3.45 27.59
CA PRO A 116 -21.81 2.18 27.09
C PRO A 116 -21.61 1.08 28.15
N LEU A 117 -22.39 0.01 28.04
CA LEU A 117 -22.19 -1.17 28.87
C LEU A 117 -20.75 -1.71 28.66
N LEU A 118 -19.94 -1.70 29.73
CA LEU A 118 -18.53 -2.10 29.70
C LEU A 118 -18.31 -3.60 30.00
N THR A 119 -19.25 -4.24 30.68
CA THR A 119 -19.16 -5.64 31.11
C THR A 119 -20.38 -6.44 30.66
N THR A 120 -20.19 -7.73 30.38
CA THR A 120 -21.29 -8.69 30.19
C THR A 120 -21.03 -9.86 31.13
N ALA A 121 -21.91 -10.05 32.12
CA ALA A 121 -21.67 -10.99 33.24
C ALA A 121 -20.32 -10.74 33.93
N LYS A 122 -19.38 -11.70 33.88
CA LYS A 122 -18.02 -11.60 34.46
C LYS A 122 -16.91 -11.27 33.44
N ARG A 123 -17.27 -10.90 32.20
CA ARG A 123 -16.32 -10.58 31.13
C ARG A 123 -16.33 -9.09 30.79
N GLY A 124 -15.15 -8.54 30.51
CA GLY A 124 -15.01 -7.19 30.00
C GLY A 124 -15.28 -7.18 28.50
N ARG A 125 -16.06 -6.21 28.01
CA ARG A 125 -16.45 -6.17 26.59
C ARG A 125 -15.40 -5.58 25.66
N PHE A 126 -14.35 -4.98 26.23
CA PHE A 126 -13.35 -4.23 25.47
C PHE A 126 -11.95 -4.48 26.02
N SER A 127 -10.99 -4.77 25.14
CA SER A 127 -9.58 -4.98 25.47
C SER A 127 -8.76 -3.69 25.50
N ILE A 128 -9.21 -2.66 24.76
CA ILE A 128 -8.62 -1.31 24.73
C ILE A 128 -9.72 -0.25 24.71
N ILE A 129 -9.43 0.89 25.33
CA ILE A 129 -10.20 2.12 25.18
C ILE A 129 -9.35 3.17 24.46
N ILE A 130 -9.85 3.71 23.36
CA ILE A 130 -9.23 4.82 22.63
C ILE A 130 -10.08 6.05 22.82
N ILE A 131 -9.49 7.16 23.24
CA ILE A 131 -10.19 8.43 23.47
C ILE A 131 -9.54 9.49 22.59
N GLU A 132 -10.28 10.02 21.62
CA GLU A 132 -9.77 11.01 20.67
C GLU A 132 -9.27 12.29 21.35
N ASN A 133 -9.88 12.71 22.46
CA ASN A 133 -9.44 13.88 23.22
C ASN A 133 -9.32 13.57 24.73
N TYR A 134 -8.09 13.53 25.22
CA TYR A 134 -7.81 13.18 26.61
C TYR A 134 -8.44 14.15 27.62
N TYR A 135 -8.59 15.43 27.27
CA TYR A 135 -9.22 16.39 28.16
C TYR A 135 -10.71 16.08 28.40
N LYS A 136 -11.40 15.45 27.44
CA LYS A 136 -12.78 15.01 27.65
C LYS A 136 -12.84 13.93 28.72
N TYR A 137 -11.88 13.00 28.71
CA TYR A 137 -11.72 11.97 29.74
C TYR A 137 -11.37 12.57 31.12
N LEU A 138 -10.48 13.56 31.20
CA LEU A 138 -10.15 14.26 32.45
C LEU A 138 -11.31 15.07 33.04
N ASN A 139 -12.25 15.51 32.18
CA ASN A 139 -13.42 16.31 32.57
C ASN A 139 -14.73 15.52 32.51
N LEU A 140 -14.66 14.19 32.46
CA LEU A 140 -15.83 13.33 32.65
C LEU A 140 -16.47 13.60 34.01
N LEU A 141 -17.80 13.44 34.09
CA LEU A 141 -18.50 13.43 35.37
C LEU A 141 -17.87 12.38 36.29
N THR A 142 -17.66 12.73 37.56
CA THR A 142 -16.88 11.93 38.52
C THR A 142 -17.32 10.48 38.57
N TRP A 143 -18.64 10.22 38.56
CA TRP A 143 -19.19 8.86 38.54
C TRP A 143 -18.78 8.05 37.30
N ASN A 144 -18.93 8.63 36.10
CA ASN A 144 -18.54 7.96 34.86
C ASN A 144 -17.04 7.72 34.79
N ARG A 145 -16.26 8.71 35.23
CA ARG A 145 -14.80 8.57 35.29
C ARG A 145 -14.39 7.42 36.21
N GLN A 146 -14.95 7.37 37.42
CA GLN A 146 -14.70 6.29 38.37
C GLN A 146 -15.11 4.92 37.82
N LEU A 147 -16.23 4.83 37.10
CA LEU A 147 -16.68 3.59 36.47
C LEU A 147 -15.69 3.10 35.41
N LEU A 148 -15.23 4.01 34.55
CA LEU A 148 -14.23 3.71 33.51
C LEU A 148 -12.88 3.31 34.13
N ASP A 149 -12.43 4.05 35.14
CA ASP A 149 -11.17 3.78 35.85
C ASP A 149 -11.23 2.45 36.62
N LYS A 150 -12.40 2.12 37.19
CA LYS A 150 -12.63 0.81 37.83
C LYS A 150 -12.54 -0.31 36.80
N TYR A 151 -13.18 -0.16 35.65
CA TYR A 151 -13.11 -1.13 34.56
C TYR A 151 -11.67 -1.35 34.08
N CYS A 152 -10.91 -0.29 33.84
CA CYS A 152 -9.51 -0.38 33.42
C CYS A 152 -8.64 -1.13 34.44
N ARG A 153 -8.84 -0.89 35.75
CA ARG A 153 -8.09 -1.59 36.81
C ARG A 153 -8.50 -3.06 36.95
N GLU A 154 -9.80 -3.36 36.99
CA GLU A 154 -10.29 -4.73 37.20
C GLU A 154 -9.94 -5.66 36.03
N TYR A 155 -10.02 -5.16 34.80
CA TYR A 155 -9.79 -5.96 33.58
C TYR A 155 -8.41 -5.74 32.95
N GLY A 156 -7.58 -4.85 33.52
CA GLY A 156 -6.25 -4.52 32.99
C GLY A 156 -6.24 -3.75 31.67
N VAL A 157 -7.38 -3.15 31.31
CA VAL A 157 -7.63 -2.47 30.03
C VAL A 157 -6.89 -1.14 29.97
N GLY A 158 -6.27 -0.88 28.82
CA GLY A 158 -5.50 0.33 28.55
C GLY A 158 -6.25 1.46 27.93
N ILE A 159 -5.68 2.65 28.08
CA ILE A 159 -6.16 3.85 27.39
C ILE A 159 -5.12 4.33 26.37
N ILE A 160 -5.54 4.57 25.14
CA ILE A 160 -4.77 5.33 24.15
C ILE A 160 -5.49 6.64 23.93
N SER A 161 -4.81 7.78 24.03
CA SER A 161 -5.46 9.07 23.88
C SER A 161 -4.56 10.16 23.31
N PHE A 162 -5.19 11.21 22.79
CA PHE A 162 -4.50 12.35 22.19
C PHE A 162 -4.79 13.62 22.98
N ILE A 163 -3.76 14.44 23.14
CA ILE A 163 -3.83 15.74 23.75
C ILE A 163 -3.57 16.77 22.65
N SER A 164 -4.50 17.70 22.49
CA SER A 164 -4.41 18.76 21.48
C SER A 164 -4.17 20.11 22.15
N ASN A 165 -3.43 21.01 21.51
CA ASN A 165 -3.32 22.38 22.00
C ASN A 165 -4.70 23.05 22.14
N ARG A 166 -4.82 23.91 23.15
CA ARG A 166 -6.00 24.75 23.38
C ARG A 166 -5.60 26.22 23.29
N PRO A 167 -6.41 27.09 22.66
CA PRO A 167 -6.19 28.52 22.77
C PRO A 167 -6.24 28.92 24.26
N ASN A 168 -5.23 29.64 24.72
CA ASN A 168 -5.02 30.08 26.11
C ASN A 168 -4.63 29.00 27.12
N SER A 169 -3.97 27.91 26.72
CA SER A 169 -3.34 26.98 27.68
C SER A 169 -2.08 27.58 28.32
N TYR A 170 -1.81 27.24 29.58
CA TYR A 170 -0.50 27.51 30.18
C TYR A 170 0.58 26.79 29.39
N ILE A 171 1.71 27.47 29.14
CA ILE A 171 2.87 26.89 28.43
C ILE A 171 3.28 25.60 29.12
N ASN A 172 3.39 25.60 30.45
CA ASN A 172 3.69 24.41 31.25
C ASN A 172 2.52 24.10 32.19
N ALA A 173 2.05 22.86 32.20
CA ALA A 173 0.95 22.43 33.05
C ALA A 173 1.15 21.01 33.58
N LYS A 174 0.68 20.75 34.81
CA LYS A 174 0.51 19.38 35.29
C LYS A 174 -0.83 18.83 34.84
N VAL A 175 -0.84 17.61 34.32
CA VAL A 175 -2.07 16.90 33.96
C VAL A 175 -2.86 16.62 35.23
N LYS A 176 -4.14 17.03 35.22
CA LYS A 176 -5.05 16.94 36.37
C LYS A 176 -5.07 15.52 36.94
N GLY A 177 -4.69 15.38 38.21
CA GLY A 177 -4.70 14.10 38.93
C GLY A 177 -3.50 13.19 38.64
N SER A 178 -2.43 13.71 38.04
CA SER A 178 -1.19 12.95 37.82
C SER A 178 0.06 13.81 38.06
N LYS A 179 1.24 13.18 38.16
CA LYS A 179 2.53 13.91 38.20
C LYS A 179 3.06 14.28 36.81
N LEU A 180 2.40 13.85 35.72
CA LEU A 180 2.80 14.16 34.36
C LEU A 180 2.76 15.67 34.08
N THR A 181 3.88 16.20 33.64
CA THR A 181 4.00 17.60 33.21
C THR A 181 3.99 17.64 31.68
N ILE A 182 3.21 18.57 31.13
CA ILE A 182 3.09 18.83 29.70
C ILE A 182 3.54 20.26 29.38
N HIS A 183 4.09 20.41 28.19
CA HIS A 183 4.55 21.66 27.60
C HIS A 183 3.73 21.86 26.32
N THR A 184 2.91 22.91 26.28
CA THR A 184 1.99 23.23 25.18
C THR A 184 2.59 24.27 24.25
N GLN A 185 2.02 24.40 23.05
CA GLN A 185 2.50 25.35 22.02
C GLN A 185 3.99 25.17 21.71
N GLN A 186 4.43 23.92 21.64
CA GLN A 186 5.82 23.58 21.38
C GLN A 186 6.06 23.32 19.89
N HIS A 187 7.32 23.43 19.52
CA HIS A 187 7.85 23.04 18.23
C HIS A 187 8.60 21.72 18.33
N ALA A 188 8.46 20.84 17.34
CA ALA A 188 9.25 19.62 17.26
C ALA A 188 10.42 19.82 16.29
N THR A 189 11.63 20.02 16.82
CA THR A 189 12.82 20.23 15.97
C THR A 189 13.25 18.94 15.27
N ASN A 190 13.07 17.81 15.96
CA ASN A 190 13.31 16.48 15.43
C ASN A 190 12.41 15.43 16.09
N LEU A 191 12.25 14.28 15.44
CA LEU A 191 11.47 13.16 15.97
C LEU A 191 12.24 11.85 15.81
N ARG A 192 12.28 11.02 16.87
CA ARG A 192 12.93 9.71 16.85
C ARG A 192 12.21 8.69 17.73
N PHE A 193 12.21 7.43 17.32
CA PHE A 193 11.75 6.35 18.20
C PHE A 193 12.78 6.10 19.31
N SER A 194 12.30 5.99 20.55
CA SER A 194 13.11 5.67 21.71
C SER A 194 13.62 4.23 21.66
N GLU A 195 14.91 4.02 21.88
CA GLU A 195 15.50 2.67 22.04
C GLU A 195 15.10 1.99 23.34
N ARG A 196 14.68 2.77 24.34
CA ARG A 196 14.26 2.26 25.65
C ARG A 196 12.79 1.88 25.68
N SER A 197 12.05 2.20 24.62
CA SER A 197 10.60 1.98 24.58
C SER A 197 10.28 0.51 24.41
N ARG A 198 9.47 -0.04 25.31
CA ARG A 198 8.92 -1.40 25.22
C ARG A 198 7.70 -1.49 24.31
N VAL A 199 7.17 -0.34 23.88
CA VAL A 199 6.01 -0.26 22.96
C VAL A 199 6.45 -0.43 21.51
N ASN A 200 7.64 0.09 21.16
CA ASN A 200 8.16 0.06 19.80
C ASN A 200 8.34 -1.38 19.32
N PHE A 201 7.74 -1.72 18.18
CA PHE A 201 7.82 -3.04 17.57
C PHE A 201 8.03 -2.95 16.07
N ILE A 202 7.09 -2.31 15.36
CA ILE A 202 7.27 -1.96 13.95
C ILE A 202 8.19 -0.76 13.83
N GLY A 203 7.96 0.29 14.62
CA GLY A 203 8.79 1.50 14.64
C GLY A 203 10.22 1.18 15.04
N LYS A 204 11.19 1.59 14.21
CA LYS A 204 12.61 1.31 14.41
C LYS A 204 13.33 2.50 15.02
N PRO A 205 13.96 2.35 16.19
CA PRO A 205 14.88 3.33 16.74
C PRO A 205 16.13 3.54 15.87
N GLY A 206 16.75 4.71 15.98
CA GLY A 206 18.03 5.05 15.37
C GLY A 206 17.97 6.20 14.36
N ALA A 207 17.01 6.17 13.43
CA ALA A 207 16.80 7.28 12.50
C ALA A 207 16.17 8.50 13.20
N VAL A 208 16.59 9.70 12.81
CA VAL A 208 16.10 10.97 13.36
C VAL A 208 15.48 11.82 12.25
N LEU A 209 14.21 12.15 12.38
CA LEU A 209 13.47 12.94 11.41
C LEU A 209 13.71 14.39 11.77
N GLN A 210 14.55 15.07 10.97
CA GLN A 210 14.85 16.48 11.15
C GLN A 210 13.75 17.33 10.54
N ALA A 211 13.42 18.45 11.20
CA ALA A 211 12.46 19.44 10.71
C ALA A 211 11.14 18.81 10.20
N PRO A 212 10.38 18.11 11.05
CA PRO A 212 9.17 17.43 10.66
C PRO A 212 8.12 18.42 10.11
N GLU A 213 7.72 18.26 8.85
CA GLU A 213 6.65 19.05 8.25
C GLU A 213 5.25 18.49 8.57
N PRO A 214 4.22 19.35 8.74
CA PRO A 214 4.28 20.81 8.74
C PRO A 214 4.94 21.34 10.02
N ASP A 215 5.83 22.30 9.84
CA ASP A 215 6.52 22.99 10.91
C ASP A 215 5.56 24.00 11.57
N LYS A 216 5.01 23.65 12.74
CA LYS A 216 4.04 24.46 13.50
C LYS A 216 4.21 24.29 15.01
N ASP A 217 3.88 25.35 15.75
CA ASP A 217 3.85 25.37 17.23
C ASP A 217 2.57 24.74 17.79
N ASP A 218 2.22 23.54 17.31
CA ASP A 218 1.00 22.83 17.70
C ASP A 218 1.25 21.53 18.50
N TRP A 219 2.52 21.27 18.87
CA TRP A 219 2.88 20.11 19.67
C TRP A 219 2.63 20.32 21.17
N ILE A 220 2.31 19.20 21.82
CA ILE A 220 2.39 19.02 23.27
C ILE A 220 3.53 18.05 23.57
N LEU A 221 4.48 18.48 24.38
CA LEU A 221 5.62 17.66 24.79
C LEU A 221 5.49 17.23 26.25
N PHE A 222 6.00 16.05 26.57
CA PHE A 222 5.91 15.43 27.88
C PHE A 222 7.27 15.34 28.55
N ASP A 223 7.32 15.65 29.85
CA ASP A 223 8.49 15.34 30.68
C ASP A 223 8.57 13.82 30.93
N VAL A 224 9.74 13.24 30.64
CA VAL A 224 10.01 11.83 30.91
C VAL A 224 10.55 11.70 32.34
N THR A 225 9.77 11.11 33.23
CA THR A 225 10.08 10.93 34.66
C THR A 225 9.73 9.51 35.11
N ASN A 226 10.06 9.12 36.36
CA ASN A 226 9.75 7.77 36.87
C ASN A 226 8.24 7.46 36.75
N GLY A 227 7.91 6.32 36.15
CA GLY A 227 6.53 5.92 35.82
C GLY A 227 6.08 6.31 34.40
N TYR A 228 6.89 7.11 33.70
CA TYR A 228 6.60 7.57 32.35
C TYR A 228 7.76 7.24 31.39
N GLU A 229 7.45 6.55 30.30
CA GLU A 229 8.42 6.07 29.31
C GLU A 229 8.17 6.76 27.95
N GLY A 230 9.17 7.46 27.42
CA GLY A 230 9.07 8.08 26.10
C GLY A 230 9.10 7.05 24.98
N ILE A 231 8.08 7.06 24.12
CA ILE A 231 7.95 6.17 22.95
C ILE A 231 8.57 6.84 21.72
N VAL A 232 8.16 8.08 21.47
CA VAL A 232 8.73 8.98 20.46
C VAL A 232 9.31 10.17 21.19
N LEU A 233 10.59 10.44 20.93
CA LEU A 233 11.37 11.51 21.55
C LEU A 233 11.55 12.66 20.55
N VAL A 234 11.75 13.84 21.11
CA VAL A 234 11.91 15.11 20.41
C VAL A 234 12.81 16.01 21.22
N ASP A 235 13.70 16.72 20.55
CA ASP A 235 14.42 17.83 21.17
C ASP A 235 13.57 19.10 20.99
N ASP A 236 13.28 19.79 22.09
CA ASP A 236 12.59 21.08 22.03
C ASP A 236 13.50 22.20 21.46
N ILE A 237 12.97 23.41 21.36
CA ILE A 237 13.71 24.58 20.85
C ILE A 237 14.96 24.93 21.68
N PHE A 238 15.03 24.46 22.93
CA PHE A 238 16.18 24.64 23.82
C PHE A 238 17.15 23.45 23.78
N GLY A 239 16.89 22.45 22.93
CA GLY A 239 17.69 21.24 22.82
C GLY A 239 17.47 20.25 23.97
N GLN A 240 16.40 20.42 24.76
CA GLN A 240 16.06 19.49 25.82
C GLN A 240 15.25 18.32 25.25
N GLU A 241 15.70 17.09 25.53
CA GLU A 241 14.99 15.88 25.14
C GLU A 241 13.68 15.74 25.93
N ARG A 242 12.58 15.60 25.21
CA ARG A 242 11.23 15.37 25.71
C ARG A 242 10.57 14.23 24.94
N ALA A 243 9.40 13.80 25.37
CA ALA A 243 8.59 12.85 24.59
C ALA A 243 7.46 13.58 23.86
N SER A 244 7.16 13.17 22.62
CA SER A 244 5.94 13.56 21.90
C SER A 244 4.86 12.48 21.96
N VAL A 245 5.26 11.23 22.25
CA VAL A 245 4.37 10.12 22.59
C VAL A 245 4.94 9.43 23.82
N ILE A 246 4.13 9.23 24.86
CA ILE A 246 4.58 8.72 26.16
C ILE A 246 3.68 7.58 26.66
N LEU A 247 4.29 6.58 27.28
CA LEU A 247 3.61 5.54 28.05
C LEU A 247 3.62 5.94 29.54
N ASP A 248 2.45 6.12 30.12
CA ASP A 248 2.19 6.07 31.56
C ASP A 248 2.01 4.60 31.95
N ASP A 249 2.90 4.08 32.80
CA ASP A 249 2.89 2.69 33.23
C ASP A 249 1.79 2.36 34.28
N GLY A 250 1.02 3.37 34.68
CA GLY A 250 -0.04 3.25 35.66
C GLY A 250 0.47 3.11 37.10
N SER A 251 1.73 3.46 37.39
CA SER A 251 2.29 3.41 38.74
C SER A 251 1.55 4.29 39.77
N GLU A 252 0.88 5.36 39.31
CA GLU A 252 0.12 6.27 40.18
C GLU A 252 -1.29 5.77 40.51
N ASP A 253 -2.02 5.21 39.54
CA ASP A 253 -3.44 4.89 39.68
C ASP A 253 -3.86 3.51 39.17
N GLY A 254 -2.89 2.68 38.75
CA GLY A 254 -3.09 1.32 38.24
C GLY A 254 -3.60 1.23 36.81
N ILE A 255 -3.62 2.34 36.04
CA ILE A 255 -4.11 2.37 34.66
C ILE A 255 -2.99 2.77 33.71
N GLU A 256 -2.51 1.83 32.91
CA GLU A 256 -1.52 2.12 31.87
C GLU A 256 -2.15 2.95 30.73
N ARG A 257 -1.50 4.04 30.30
CA ARG A 257 -1.98 4.93 29.23
C ARG A 257 -0.88 5.21 28.20
N ILE A 258 -1.26 5.33 26.94
CA ILE A 258 -0.38 5.89 25.91
C ILE A 258 -0.98 7.21 25.44
N LEU A 259 -0.21 8.29 25.62
CA LEU A 259 -0.65 9.65 25.35
C LEU A 259 0.16 10.23 24.19
N PHE A 260 -0.56 10.74 23.20
CA PHE A 260 -0.02 11.41 22.03
C PHE A 260 -0.15 12.92 22.19
N GLY A 261 0.97 13.62 22.01
CA GLY A 261 1.04 15.08 22.09
C GLY A 261 0.65 15.80 20.79
N HIS A 262 0.29 15.02 19.77
CA HIS A 262 -0.18 15.51 18.47
C HIS A 262 -0.99 14.41 17.77
N ASN A 263 -1.73 14.77 16.72
CA ASN A 263 -2.52 13.83 15.93
C ASN A 263 -1.67 13.12 14.86
N PHE A 264 -2.31 12.51 13.85
CA PHE A 264 -1.64 11.81 12.75
C PHE A 264 -1.20 12.69 11.58
N THR A 265 -1.06 14.00 11.78
CA THR A 265 -0.48 14.90 10.77
C THR A 265 0.94 14.46 10.42
N HIS A 266 1.71 14.03 11.42
CA HIS A 266 3.03 13.45 11.22
C HIS A 266 2.94 11.93 11.22
N TRP A 267 3.53 11.31 10.20
CA TRP A 267 3.45 9.87 9.98
C TRP A 267 4.03 9.07 11.15
N ILE A 268 5.03 9.60 11.86
CA ILE A 268 5.67 8.89 12.98
C ILE A 268 4.68 8.62 14.13
N ASN A 269 3.74 9.53 14.37
CA ASN A 269 2.67 9.34 15.35
C ASN A 269 1.69 8.25 14.91
N LYS A 270 1.38 8.20 13.62
CA LYS A 270 0.53 7.14 13.07
C LYS A 270 1.20 5.76 13.18
N LEU A 271 2.52 5.68 12.97
CA LEU A 271 3.29 4.45 13.18
C LEU A 271 3.35 4.07 14.67
N ALA A 272 3.65 5.02 15.56
CA ALA A 272 3.64 4.80 17.00
C ALA A 272 2.26 4.35 17.52
N PHE A 273 1.17 4.81 16.89
CA PHE A 273 -0.18 4.36 17.20
C PHE A 273 -0.43 2.90 16.83
N ILE A 274 0.11 2.42 15.71
CA ILE A 274 0.02 0.99 15.34
C ILE A 274 0.77 0.13 16.36
N ASP A 275 1.97 0.55 16.77
CA ASP A 275 2.73 -0.12 17.84
C ASP A 275 1.99 -0.10 19.18
N SER A 276 1.33 1.02 19.50
CA SER A 276 0.49 1.16 20.69
C SER A 276 -0.69 0.19 20.68
N LEU A 277 -1.35 0.03 19.53
CA LEU A 277 -2.42 -0.94 19.35
C LEU A 277 -1.90 -2.36 19.54
N ARG A 278 -0.80 -2.74 18.89
CA ARG A 278 -0.20 -4.08 19.09
C ARG A 278 0.13 -4.32 20.56
N PHE A 279 0.85 -3.39 21.18
CA PHE A 279 1.31 -3.49 22.56
C PHE A 279 0.16 -3.72 23.55
N ARG A 280 -1.03 -3.15 23.29
CA ARG A 280 -2.20 -3.28 24.18
C ARG A 280 -3.19 -4.37 23.75
N TYR A 281 -3.41 -4.57 22.46
CA TYR A 281 -4.49 -5.40 21.91
C TYR A 281 -4.01 -6.83 21.71
N MET A 282 -2.80 -6.97 21.18
CA MET A 282 -2.28 -8.23 20.67
C MET A 282 -1.37 -8.93 21.69
N ARG A 283 -1.20 -8.37 22.90
CA ARG A 283 -0.39 -8.95 23.97
C ARG A 283 -0.92 -10.31 24.47
N GLU A 284 -2.23 -10.56 24.32
CA GLU A 284 -2.88 -11.81 24.72
C GLU A 284 -3.12 -12.77 23.54
N SER A 285 -3.18 -12.23 22.31
CA SER A 285 -3.38 -13.01 21.08
C SER A 285 -2.03 -13.31 20.43
N LEU A 286 -1.45 -14.47 20.79
CA LEU A 286 -0.20 -15.02 20.24
C LEU A 286 -0.15 -15.15 18.69
N MET A 287 -1.23 -14.80 17.98
CA MET A 287 -1.40 -15.02 16.54
C MET A 287 -0.97 -13.82 15.66
N TYR A 288 -0.67 -12.65 16.24
CA TYR A 288 -0.45 -11.40 15.49
C TYR A 288 0.92 -10.75 15.71
N ASP A 289 1.94 -11.52 16.06
CA ASP A 289 3.29 -11.00 16.31
C ASP A 289 4.23 -11.16 15.11
N ASP A 290 3.85 -10.63 13.95
CA ASP A 290 4.59 -10.83 12.70
C ASP A 290 5.05 -9.52 12.03
N LEU A 291 6.36 -9.40 11.84
CA LEU A 291 7.04 -8.32 11.13
C LEU A 291 7.11 -8.57 9.62
N GLU A 292 6.70 -9.74 9.15
CA GLU A 292 6.72 -10.09 7.74
C GLU A 292 5.63 -9.37 6.96
N ARG A 293 5.99 -8.88 5.76
CA ARG A 293 5.11 -8.28 4.78
C ARG A 293 5.36 -8.90 3.41
N TYR A 294 4.33 -9.50 2.85
CA TYR A 294 4.34 -10.05 1.50
C TYR A 294 3.99 -8.95 0.50
N ILE A 295 4.90 -8.68 -0.43
CA ILE A 295 4.75 -7.64 -1.45
C ILE A 295 4.83 -8.30 -2.82
N GLN A 296 3.79 -8.09 -3.63
CA GLN A 296 3.74 -8.41 -5.05
C GLN A 296 3.53 -7.12 -5.82
N ILE A 297 4.30 -6.92 -6.89
CA ILE A 297 4.17 -5.77 -7.79
C ILE A 297 3.85 -6.32 -9.16
N ASP A 298 2.60 -6.12 -9.56
CA ASP A 298 2.07 -6.55 -10.84
C ASP A 298 2.12 -5.38 -11.82
N ILE A 299 2.81 -5.58 -12.94
CA ILE A 299 2.90 -4.68 -14.08
C ILE A 299 1.93 -5.20 -15.13
N ASP A 300 0.72 -4.66 -15.12
CA ASP A 300 -0.29 -4.94 -16.13
C ASP A 300 0.11 -4.28 -17.47
N ASP A 301 -0.65 -4.59 -18.52
CA ASP A 301 -0.52 -3.94 -19.82
C ASP A 301 0.84 -4.12 -20.51
N ILE A 302 1.53 -5.23 -20.27
CA ILE A 302 2.71 -5.58 -21.04
C ILE A 302 2.31 -5.80 -22.50
N PHE A 303 3.02 -5.09 -23.39
CA PHE A 303 2.74 -4.88 -24.81
C PHE A 303 1.54 -3.98 -25.13
N VAL A 304 0.83 -3.43 -24.15
CA VAL A 304 -0.33 -2.55 -24.39
C VAL A 304 0.06 -1.09 -24.20
N GLY A 305 -0.49 -0.21 -25.04
CA GLY A 305 -0.30 1.24 -24.93
C GLY A 305 -0.13 1.91 -26.28
N THR A 306 -0.35 3.23 -26.28
CA THR A 306 -0.10 4.07 -27.45
C THR A 306 1.40 4.29 -27.63
N SER A 307 1.84 4.43 -28.89
CA SER A 307 3.22 4.79 -29.22
C SER A 307 3.69 6.03 -28.43
N GLY A 308 4.91 5.97 -27.91
CA GLY A 308 5.51 6.98 -27.03
C GLY A 308 5.34 6.71 -25.53
N THR A 309 4.54 5.72 -25.14
CA THR A 309 4.24 5.41 -23.71
C THR A 309 4.78 4.05 -23.27
N ARG A 310 5.24 3.23 -24.20
CA ARG A 310 5.71 1.87 -23.93
C ARG A 310 7.19 1.91 -23.55
N MET A 311 7.62 0.84 -22.88
CA MET A 311 9.02 0.66 -22.48
C MET A 311 9.89 0.49 -23.72
N ILE A 312 11.03 1.16 -23.75
CA ILE A 312 12.10 0.86 -24.71
C ILE A 312 13.10 -0.12 -24.09
N LYS A 313 14.04 -0.63 -24.89
CA LYS A 313 15.11 -1.54 -24.43
C LYS A 313 15.79 -1.09 -23.14
N ALA A 314 16.15 0.20 -23.04
CA ALA A 314 16.80 0.76 -21.86
C ALA A 314 15.92 0.74 -20.59
N ASP A 315 14.60 0.82 -20.74
CA ASP A 315 13.64 0.74 -19.64
C ASP A 315 13.52 -0.68 -19.11
N VAL A 316 13.50 -1.66 -20.02
CA VAL A 316 13.48 -3.09 -19.67
C VAL A 316 14.75 -3.51 -18.94
N ASP A 317 15.91 -3.03 -19.42
CA ASP A 317 17.18 -3.24 -18.72
C ASP A 317 17.14 -2.61 -17.32
N ALA A 318 16.59 -1.40 -17.18
CA ALA A 318 16.44 -0.74 -15.88
C ALA A 318 15.47 -1.48 -14.94
N LEU A 319 14.38 -2.06 -15.47
CA LEU A 319 13.44 -2.89 -14.74
C LEU A 319 14.13 -4.13 -14.16
N LEU A 320 14.92 -4.83 -14.97
CA LEU A 320 15.67 -5.99 -14.52
C LEU A 320 16.73 -5.62 -13.46
N GLN A 321 17.43 -4.50 -13.65
CA GLN A 321 18.37 -4.00 -12.65
C GLN A 321 17.68 -3.58 -11.34
N SER A 322 16.48 -2.99 -11.43
CA SER A 322 15.65 -2.66 -10.27
C SER A 322 15.27 -3.91 -9.49
N GLN A 323 14.87 -4.99 -10.19
CA GLN A 323 14.57 -6.26 -9.55
C GLN A 323 15.75 -6.79 -8.71
N TYR A 324 16.98 -6.72 -9.25
CA TYR A 324 18.17 -7.14 -8.49
C TYR A 324 18.45 -6.25 -7.27
N ARG A 325 18.21 -4.93 -7.37
CA ARG A 325 18.34 -4.02 -6.22
C ARG A 325 17.28 -4.34 -5.16
N LEU A 326 16.01 -4.48 -5.56
CA LEU A 326 14.91 -4.81 -4.66
C LEU A 326 15.10 -6.16 -3.97
N ARG A 327 15.69 -7.16 -4.64
CA ARG A 327 16.03 -8.46 -4.03
C ARG A 327 16.97 -8.38 -2.83
N ARG A 328 17.70 -7.28 -2.66
CA ARG A 328 18.57 -7.08 -1.48
C ARG A 328 17.76 -6.85 -0.20
N ASP A 329 16.56 -6.30 -0.34
CA ASP A 329 15.73 -5.87 0.80
C ASP A 329 14.35 -6.57 0.82
N ILE A 330 13.92 -7.16 -0.29
CA ILE A 330 12.74 -8.00 -0.42
C ILE A 330 13.18 -9.42 -0.81
N THR A 331 13.00 -10.38 0.10
CA THR A 331 13.41 -11.78 -0.12
C THR A 331 12.71 -12.36 -1.34
N ASN A 332 13.48 -12.96 -2.26
CA ASN A 332 13.02 -13.61 -3.49
C ASN A 332 12.25 -12.72 -4.49
N PHE A 333 12.35 -11.40 -4.37
CA PHE A 333 11.55 -10.48 -5.18
C PHE A 333 11.62 -10.71 -6.69
N THR A 334 10.46 -10.76 -7.34
CA THR A 334 10.34 -10.88 -8.80
C THR A 334 9.14 -10.05 -9.27
N TYR A 335 9.34 -9.20 -10.29
CA TYR A 335 8.22 -8.48 -10.90
C TYR A 335 7.29 -9.46 -11.62
N SER A 336 5.99 -9.20 -11.49
CA SER A 336 4.93 -10.00 -12.10
C SER A 336 4.38 -9.24 -13.31
N LEU A 337 4.46 -9.80 -14.50
CA LEU A 337 4.18 -9.13 -15.77
C LEU A 337 2.89 -9.70 -16.41
N GLY A 338 1.88 -8.84 -16.53
CA GLY A 338 0.59 -9.14 -17.12
C GLY A 338 0.57 -8.80 -18.61
N PHE A 339 0.50 -9.81 -19.49
CA PHE A 339 0.68 -9.58 -20.94
C PHE A 339 -0.59 -9.77 -21.77
N SER A 340 -0.70 -8.94 -22.81
CA SER A 340 -1.65 -9.08 -23.93
C SER A 340 -0.88 -9.25 -25.24
N GLY A 341 -0.68 -10.49 -25.68
CA GLY A 341 0.20 -10.80 -26.81
C GLY A 341 -0.24 -10.23 -28.17
N TYR A 342 -1.50 -9.79 -28.33
CA TYR A 342 -1.98 -9.21 -29.59
C TYR A 342 -1.19 -7.96 -30.00
N TYR A 343 -0.70 -7.22 -29.00
CA TYR A 343 -0.05 -5.93 -29.19
C TYR A 343 1.48 -6.00 -29.16
N PHE A 344 2.05 -7.21 -29.23
CA PHE A 344 3.50 -7.40 -29.35
C PHE A 344 4.02 -6.76 -30.64
N ARG A 345 5.04 -5.91 -30.53
CA ARG A 345 5.62 -5.12 -31.64
C ARG A 345 4.59 -4.25 -32.37
N ASN A 346 3.82 -3.52 -31.58
CA ASN A 346 2.80 -2.59 -32.07
C ASN A 346 3.09 -1.15 -31.62
N GLY A 347 4.36 -0.85 -31.32
CA GLY A 347 4.86 0.48 -30.94
C GLY A 347 5.66 1.15 -32.06
N ASP A 348 6.49 2.12 -31.69
CA ASP A 348 7.59 2.63 -32.53
C ASP A 348 8.78 1.65 -32.55
N SER A 349 9.76 1.85 -33.44
CA SER A 349 10.93 0.96 -33.54
C SER A 349 11.68 0.74 -32.23
N LEU A 350 11.77 1.74 -31.35
CA LEU A 350 12.45 1.62 -30.05
C LEU A 350 11.61 0.84 -29.03
N GLU A 351 10.29 0.97 -29.10
CA GLU A 351 9.33 0.21 -28.27
C GLU A 351 9.27 -1.25 -28.70
N ASP A 352 9.32 -1.53 -30.00
CA ASP A 352 9.37 -2.88 -30.53
C ASP A 352 10.66 -3.60 -30.09
N GLU A 353 11.79 -2.91 -30.08
CA GLU A 353 13.04 -3.41 -29.45
C GLU A 353 12.88 -3.64 -27.93
N GLY A 354 12.07 -2.82 -27.26
CA GLY A 354 11.70 -3.00 -25.85
C GLY A 354 10.88 -4.26 -25.62
N ASP A 355 9.87 -4.50 -26.45
CA ASP A 355 9.05 -5.71 -26.43
C ASP A 355 9.91 -6.97 -26.65
N GLU A 356 10.82 -6.93 -27.63
CA GLU A 356 11.80 -8.01 -27.85
C GLU A 356 12.66 -8.23 -26.62
N ARG A 357 13.16 -7.15 -26.01
CA ARG A 357 14.00 -7.21 -24.82
C ARG A 357 13.26 -7.82 -23.62
N LEU A 358 11.94 -7.62 -23.50
CA LEU A 358 11.12 -8.27 -22.48
C LEU A 358 11.06 -9.78 -22.67
N ILE A 359 10.87 -10.24 -23.92
CA ILE A 359 10.85 -11.66 -24.26
C ILE A 359 12.23 -12.30 -24.02
N GLU A 360 13.32 -11.66 -24.46
CA GLU A 360 14.70 -12.12 -24.21
C GLU A 360 14.97 -12.36 -22.72
N ASN A 361 14.49 -11.45 -21.86
CA ASN A 361 14.65 -11.52 -20.42
C ASN A 361 13.51 -12.28 -19.71
N GLY A 362 12.57 -12.87 -20.45
CA GLY A 362 11.31 -13.39 -19.92
C GLY A 362 11.47 -14.37 -18.76
N LYS A 363 12.51 -15.21 -18.79
CA LYS A 363 12.83 -16.16 -17.71
C LYS A 363 13.14 -15.53 -16.35
N HIS A 364 13.44 -14.23 -16.30
CA HIS A 364 13.77 -13.51 -15.08
C HIS A 364 12.56 -12.90 -14.38
N PHE A 365 11.40 -12.90 -15.05
CA PHE A 365 10.15 -12.34 -14.55
C PHE A 365 9.12 -13.43 -14.32
N PHE A 366 8.15 -13.13 -13.47
CA PHE A 366 6.96 -13.96 -13.30
C PHE A 366 5.91 -13.47 -14.30
N TRP A 367 5.25 -14.34 -15.05
CA TRP A 367 4.28 -13.95 -16.07
C TRP A 367 2.88 -14.42 -15.71
N PHE A 368 1.89 -13.58 -16.02
CA PHE A 368 0.47 -13.95 -15.92
C PHE A 368 -0.32 -13.42 -17.13
N PRO A 369 -1.39 -14.12 -17.55
CA PRO A 369 -2.17 -13.70 -18.70
C PRO A 369 -3.05 -12.50 -18.36
N HIS A 370 -3.12 -11.54 -19.28
CA HIS A 370 -3.94 -10.32 -19.15
C HIS A 370 -4.87 -10.12 -20.37
N MET A 371 -5.51 -11.21 -20.81
CA MET A 371 -6.31 -11.33 -22.05
C MET A 371 -5.51 -11.12 -23.35
N TRP A 372 -6.08 -11.44 -24.51
CA TRP A 372 -5.39 -11.32 -25.80
C TRP A 372 -5.35 -9.88 -26.31
N LYS A 373 -6.53 -9.24 -26.45
CA LYS A 373 -6.69 -7.86 -26.93
C LYS A 373 -7.08 -6.91 -25.82
N HIS A 374 -6.62 -7.15 -24.58
CA HIS A 374 -7.00 -6.33 -23.43
C HIS A 374 -8.54 -6.17 -23.30
N ASN A 375 -9.29 -7.26 -23.55
CA ASN A 375 -10.74 -7.26 -23.57
C ASN A 375 -11.35 -7.14 -22.16
N HIS A 376 -12.46 -6.41 -22.03
CA HIS A 376 -13.27 -6.43 -20.82
C HIS A 376 -14.07 -7.74 -20.74
N ALA A 377 -13.82 -8.55 -19.72
CA ALA A 377 -14.35 -9.92 -19.71
C ALA A 377 -15.89 -9.99 -19.66
N HIS A 378 -16.52 -9.05 -18.95
CA HIS A 378 -17.97 -9.01 -18.75
C HIS A 378 -18.78 -8.69 -20.02
N GLU A 379 -18.14 -8.18 -21.07
CA GLU A 379 -18.77 -7.87 -22.36
C GLU A 379 -18.90 -9.11 -23.28
N HIS A 380 -18.38 -10.25 -22.85
CA HIS A 380 -18.22 -11.42 -23.70
C HIS A 380 -18.71 -12.72 -23.04
N ASN A 381 -19.15 -13.66 -23.88
CA ASN A 381 -19.57 -14.99 -23.45
C ASN A 381 -18.37 -15.94 -23.27
N GLN A 382 -18.62 -17.10 -22.67
CA GLN A 382 -17.58 -18.09 -22.37
C GLN A 382 -16.83 -18.56 -23.63
N THR A 383 -17.53 -18.89 -24.72
CA THR A 383 -16.90 -19.36 -25.96
C THR A 383 -15.93 -18.35 -26.55
N TYR A 384 -16.28 -17.06 -26.54
CA TYR A 384 -15.37 -16.00 -26.99
C TYR A 384 -14.17 -15.87 -26.06
N LEU A 385 -14.40 -15.85 -24.74
CA LEU A 385 -13.32 -15.76 -23.74
C LEU A 385 -12.32 -16.90 -23.88
N GLU A 386 -12.79 -18.14 -24.02
CA GLU A 386 -11.94 -19.32 -24.24
C GLU A 386 -11.11 -19.20 -25.52
N ALA A 387 -11.71 -18.70 -26.61
CA ALA A 387 -11.01 -18.52 -27.88
C ALA A 387 -9.88 -17.48 -27.78
N ILE A 388 -10.14 -16.31 -27.19
CA ILE A 388 -9.11 -15.27 -27.02
C ILE A 388 -8.05 -15.69 -26.01
N MET A 389 -8.42 -16.38 -24.93
CA MET A 389 -7.47 -16.90 -23.95
C MET A 389 -6.55 -17.94 -24.58
N THR A 390 -7.08 -18.79 -25.47
CA THR A 390 -6.30 -19.78 -26.23
C THR A 390 -5.28 -19.10 -27.13
N GLN A 391 -5.66 -18.02 -27.83
CA GLN A 391 -4.71 -17.23 -28.65
C GLN A 391 -3.57 -16.66 -27.82
N ASN A 392 -3.87 -16.08 -26.65
CA ASN A 392 -2.84 -15.53 -25.77
C ASN A 392 -1.93 -16.63 -25.17
N LYS A 393 -2.48 -17.82 -24.91
CA LYS A 393 -1.71 -18.99 -24.48
C LYS A 393 -0.76 -19.51 -25.55
N LEU A 394 -1.22 -19.61 -26.80
CA LEU A 394 -0.38 -19.99 -27.94
C LEU A 394 0.76 -18.98 -28.16
N PHE A 395 0.46 -17.68 -28.03
CA PHE A 395 1.51 -16.65 -28.07
C PHE A 395 2.58 -16.88 -27.00
N ALA A 396 2.17 -17.07 -25.74
CA ALA A 396 3.11 -17.30 -24.64
C ALA A 396 4.00 -18.54 -24.88
N GLN A 397 3.41 -19.63 -25.37
CA GLN A 397 4.14 -20.85 -25.71
C GLN A 397 5.16 -20.61 -26.83
N ASN A 398 4.75 -19.92 -27.90
CA ASN A 398 5.61 -19.61 -29.03
C ASN A 398 6.77 -18.69 -28.64
N MET A 399 6.56 -17.77 -27.70
CA MET A 399 7.57 -16.86 -27.18
C MET A 399 8.39 -17.45 -26.02
N GLY A 400 8.13 -18.69 -25.61
CA GLY A 400 8.85 -19.35 -24.51
C GLY A 400 8.59 -18.76 -23.12
N LEU A 401 7.44 -18.12 -22.91
CA LEU A 401 7.05 -17.54 -21.61
C LEU A 401 6.48 -18.62 -20.68
N HIS A 402 6.95 -18.64 -19.43
CA HIS A 402 6.47 -19.56 -18.40
C HIS A 402 5.25 -18.98 -17.67
N VAL A 403 4.05 -19.47 -17.99
CA VAL A 403 2.77 -18.92 -17.49
C VAL A 403 1.95 -19.94 -16.67
N ASN A 404 2.59 -21.01 -16.16
CA ASN A 404 1.91 -22.09 -15.43
C ASN A 404 1.74 -21.79 -13.93
N SER A 405 1.56 -20.53 -13.56
CA SER A 405 1.61 -20.08 -12.17
C SER A 405 0.27 -20.11 -11.42
N GLY A 406 -0.83 -20.38 -12.12
CA GLY A 406 -2.17 -20.38 -11.53
C GLY A 406 -2.68 -18.98 -11.14
N TYR A 407 -2.03 -17.91 -11.62
CA TYR A 407 -2.42 -16.52 -11.39
C TYR A 407 -2.82 -15.83 -12.69
N ALA A 408 -3.89 -15.04 -12.65
CA ALA A 408 -4.31 -14.17 -13.75
C ALA A 408 -5.02 -12.93 -13.22
N VAL A 409 -5.05 -11.88 -14.02
CA VAL A 409 -5.84 -10.68 -13.75
C VAL A 409 -6.53 -10.28 -15.06
N SER A 410 -7.81 -9.93 -15.01
CA SER A 410 -8.51 -9.41 -16.18
C SER A 410 -8.27 -7.90 -16.32
N PRO A 411 -8.21 -7.37 -17.56
CA PRO A 411 -8.18 -5.93 -17.82
C PRO A 411 -9.20 -5.15 -16.99
N GLN A 412 -8.74 -4.08 -16.32
CA GLN A 412 -9.54 -3.25 -15.40
C GLN A 412 -10.31 -4.04 -14.34
N HIS A 413 -9.86 -5.24 -13.98
CA HIS A 413 -10.53 -6.13 -13.02
C HIS A 413 -11.96 -6.53 -13.43
N ALA A 414 -12.30 -6.30 -14.69
CA ALA A 414 -13.64 -6.42 -15.21
C ALA A 414 -14.07 -7.89 -15.23
N GLY A 415 -15.13 -8.22 -14.49
CA GLY A 415 -15.62 -9.59 -14.32
C GLY A 415 -14.95 -10.38 -13.18
N VAL A 416 -13.88 -9.86 -12.56
CA VAL A 416 -13.38 -10.41 -11.28
C VAL A 416 -14.36 -10.05 -10.17
N TYR A 417 -14.73 -8.77 -10.08
CA TYR A 417 -15.81 -8.27 -9.26
C TYR A 417 -16.49 -7.04 -9.92
N PRO A 418 -17.83 -7.01 -10.07
CA PRO A 418 -18.78 -8.11 -9.86
C PRO A 418 -18.40 -9.36 -10.65
N VAL A 419 -18.67 -10.52 -10.06
CA VAL A 419 -18.23 -11.81 -10.61
C VAL A 419 -18.95 -12.10 -11.93
N HIS A 420 -18.16 -12.35 -12.97
CA HIS A 420 -18.63 -12.86 -14.26
C HIS A 420 -18.30 -14.36 -14.37
N GLU A 421 -19.30 -15.22 -14.27
CA GLU A 421 -19.08 -16.68 -14.19
C GLU A 421 -18.29 -17.24 -15.38
N ALA A 422 -18.56 -16.75 -16.60
CA ALA A 422 -17.86 -17.18 -17.80
C ALA A 422 -16.35 -16.92 -17.75
N LEU A 423 -15.91 -15.86 -17.08
CA LEU A 423 -14.48 -15.56 -16.87
C LEU A 423 -13.81 -16.65 -16.02
N TYR A 424 -14.41 -16.99 -14.88
CA TYR A 424 -13.85 -17.97 -13.94
C TYR A 424 -13.78 -19.37 -14.58
N ASN A 425 -14.83 -19.78 -15.30
CA ASN A 425 -14.83 -21.06 -16.02
C ASN A 425 -13.73 -21.11 -17.10
N SER A 426 -13.61 -20.04 -17.91
CA SER A 426 -12.61 -19.96 -18.98
C SER A 426 -11.17 -19.96 -18.43
N TRP A 427 -10.95 -19.25 -17.31
CA TRP A 427 -9.66 -19.22 -16.64
C TRP A 427 -9.22 -20.58 -16.11
N GLN A 428 -10.13 -21.33 -15.49
CA GLN A 428 -9.82 -22.69 -15.04
C GLN A 428 -9.54 -23.61 -16.22
N LEU A 429 -10.36 -23.55 -17.27
CA LEU A 429 -10.24 -24.44 -18.42
C LEU A 429 -8.95 -24.20 -19.22
N ILE A 430 -8.65 -22.95 -19.56
CA ILE A 430 -7.55 -22.62 -20.47
C ILE A 430 -6.22 -22.47 -19.73
N TRP A 431 -6.23 -21.83 -18.56
CA TRP A 431 -5.01 -21.42 -17.86
C TRP A 431 -4.77 -22.16 -16.54
N ASN A 432 -5.73 -22.95 -16.06
CA ASN A 432 -5.70 -23.59 -14.75
C ASN A 432 -5.49 -22.58 -13.61
N ILE A 433 -6.21 -21.46 -13.66
CA ILE A 433 -6.11 -20.40 -12.65
C ILE A 433 -6.76 -20.83 -11.34
N THR A 434 -6.06 -20.55 -10.25
CA THR A 434 -6.53 -20.75 -8.87
C THR A 434 -6.47 -19.48 -8.05
N VAL A 435 -5.81 -18.42 -8.54
CA VAL A 435 -5.70 -17.12 -7.86
C VAL A 435 -5.89 -15.96 -8.84
N THR A 436 -6.57 -14.92 -8.38
CA THR A 436 -6.64 -13.61 -9.05
C THR A 436 -6.65 -12.50 -8.00
N SER A 437 -6.69 -11.24 -8.40
CA SER A 437 -6.75 -10.10 -7.48
C SER A 437 -7.66 -8.98 -8.00
N THR A 438 -8.19 -8.17 -7.08
CA THR A 438 -9.00 -6.98 -7.40
C THR A 438 -9.03 -5.94 -6.30
N GLU A 439 -9.07 -4.67 -6.70
CA GLU A 439 -9.25 -3.48 -5.89
C GLU A 439 -10.73 -3.10 -5.70
N GLU A 440 -11.64 -3.76 -6.43
CA GLU A 440 -13.07 -3.42 -6.49
C GLU A 440 -13.88 -4.04 -5.36
N TYR A 441 -13.37 -5.07 -4.67
CA TYR A 441 -14.13 -5.86 -3.71
C TYR A 441 -13.87 -5.47 -2.23
N PRO A 442 -14.93 -5.36 -1.39
CA PRO A 442 -16.35 -5.38 -1.75
C PRO A 442 -16.81 -4.08 -2.42
N HIS A 443 -16.03 -3.01 -2.22
CA HIS A 443 -16.17 -1.73 -2.87
C HIS A 443 -14.78 -1.12 -3.10
N PHE A 444 -14.63 -0.33 -4.16
CA PHE A 444 -13.39 0.40 -4.46
C PHE A 444 -12.91 1.28 -3.30
N ARG A 445 -13.84 1.90 -2.57
CA ARG A 445 -13.57 2.71 -1.37
C ARG A 445 -14.55 2.38 -0.22
N PRO A 446 -14.10 2.50 1.04
CA PRO A 446 -12.73 2.83 1.46
C PRO A 446 -11.77 1.64 1.30
N ALA A 447 -10.49 1.91 1.01
CA ALA A 447 -9.49 0.86 0.81
C ALA A 447 -9.29 -0.03 2.07
N SER A 448 -9.51 0.52 3.28
CA SER A 448 -9.45 -0.23 4.54
C SER A 448 -10.47 -1.38 4.63
N ALA A 449 -11.57 -1.28 3.89
CA ALA A 449 -12.63 -2.29 3.87
C ALA A 449 -12.37 -3.43 2.88
N ARG A 450 -11.35 -3.30 2.00
CA ARG A 450 -11.00 -4.35 1.06
C ARG A 450 -10.63 -5.64 1.79
N ARG A 451 -10.99 -6.76 1.16
CA ARG A 451 -10.84 -8.12 1.70
C ARG A 451 -10.73 -9.12 0.56
N GLY A 452 -10.36 -10.35 0.86
CA GLY A 452 -10.40 -11.44 -0.12
C GLY A 452 -11.75 -12.14 -0.16
N PHE A 453 -11.92 -13.01 -1.16
CA PHE A 453 -12.97 -14.04 -1.18
C PHE A 453 -12.56 -15.23 -2.03
N ILE A 454 -13.27 -16.35 -1.91
CA ILE A 454 -13.09 -17.52 -2.78
C ILE A 454 -14.38 -17.73 -3.57
N TYR A 455 -14.26 -17.82 -4.89
CA TYR A 455 -15.37 -18.14 -5.79
C TYR A 455 -14.94 -19.21 -6.80
N ARG A 456 -15.72 -20.30 -6.91
CA ARG A 456 -15.42 -21.45 -7.79
C ARG A 456 -13.99 -21.98 -7.62
N ASN A 457 -13.50 -22.12 -6.38
CA ASN A 457 -12.12 -22.52 -6.06
C ASN A 457 -11.02 -21.57 -6.58
N ILE A 458 -11.37 -20.38 -7.08
CA ILE A 458 -10.42 -19.31 -7.36
C ILE A 458 -10.40 -18.36 -6.16
N SER A 459 -9.20 -18.19 -5.60
CA SER A 459 -8.91 -17.24 -4.54
C SER A 459 -8.75 -15.83 -5.12
N VAL A 460 -9.57 -14.89 -4.68
CA VAL A 460 -9.51 -13.49 -5.08
C VAL A 460 -8.91 -12.67 -3.96
N LEU A 461 -7.73 -12.09 -4.20
CA LEU A 461 -6.99 -11.30 -3.22
C LEU A 461 -7.25 -9.79 -3.36
N PRO A 462 -7.25 -9.03 -2.26
CA PRO A 462 -7.43 -7.58 -2.33
C PRO A 462 -6.19 -6.92 -2.94
N ARG A 463 -6.40 -6.20 -4.05
CA ARG A 463 -5.35 -5.44 -4.76
C ARG A 463 -5.33 -3.99 -4.29
N GLN A 464 -4.12 -3.45 -4.20
CA GLN A 464 -3.82 -2.15 -3.63
C GLN A 464 -3.35 -1.17 -4.70
N THR A 465 -3.76 0.09 -4.52
CA THR A 465 -3.34 1.20 -5.38
C THR A 465 -2.06 1.81 -4.82
N CYS A 466 -1.08 2.13 -5.65
CA CYS A 466 0.17 2.79 -5.24
C CYS A 466 0.24 4.29 -5.62
N GLY A 467 -0.86 4.87 -6.11
CA GLY A 467 -0.89 6.25 -6.59
C GLY A 467 -0.31 6.46 -7.99
N LEU A 468 0.12 5.38 -8.65
CA LEU A 468 0.52 5.38 -10.05
C LEU A 468 -0.63 4.85 -10.90
N TYR A 469 -0.94 5.57 -11.98
CA TYR A 469 -1.98 5.22 -12.94
C TYR A 469 -1.37 5.15 -14.36
N THR A 470 -2.11 4.66 -15.35
CA THR A 470 -1.60 4.52 -16.74
C THR A 470 -1.07 5.82 -17.36
N HIS A 471 -1.59 6.98 -16.92
CA HIS A 471 -1.16 8.30 -17.40
C HIS A 471 0.01 8.91 -16.59
N THR A 472 0.44 8.30 -15.48
CA THR A 472 1.56 8.80 -14.67
C THR A 472 2.89 8.26 -15.19
N GLN A 473 3.48 8.97 -16.13
CA GLN A 473 4.69 8.57 -16.87
C GLN A 473 5.89 9.47 -16.62
N PHE A 474 5.66 10.71 -16.19
CA PHE A 474 6.69 11.73 -15.97
C PHE A 474 6.55 12.36 -14.59
N PHE A 475 7.66 12.74 -13.97
CA PHE A 475 7.63 13.36 -12.64
C PHE A 475 6.89 14.70 -12.64
N HIS A 476 7.10 15.50 -13.69
CA HIS A 476 6.51 16.83 -13.81
C HIS A 476 5.00 16.79 -14.12
N SER A 477 4.47 15.66 -14.60
CA SER A 477 3.05 15.49 -14.89
C SER A 477 2.30 14.70 -13.81
N TYR A 478 2.98 14.33 -12.72
CA TYR A 478 2.34 13.64 -11.61
C TYR A 478 1.25 14.51 -10.97
N PRO A 479 0.03 13.98 -10.74
CA PRO A 479 -1.06 14.75 -10.13
C PRO A 479 -0.66 15.40 -8.80
N ASP A 480 -0.97 16.68 -8.64
CA ASP A 480 -0.57 17.54 -7.51
C ASP A 480 0.96 17.68 -7.31
N GLY A 481 1.76 17.31 -8.31
CA GLY A 481 3.20 17.55 -8.38
C GLY A 481 4.08 16.53 -7.66
N PHE A 482 5.40 16.67 -7.83
CA PHE A 482 6.40 15.74 -7.31
C PHE A 482 6.37 15.60 -5.78
N THR A 483 6.06 16.67 -5.05
CA THR A 483 5.90 16.62 -3.58
C THR A 483 4.75 15.70 -3.16
N LYS A 484 3.68 15.60 -3.95
CA LYS A 484 2.58 14.66 -3.68
C LYS A 484 3.04 13.20 -3.82
N LEU A 485 3.82 12.90 -4.86
CA LEU A 485 4.43 11.59 -5.05
C LEU A 485 5.33 11.23 -3.86
N LEU A 486 6.26 12.13 -3.50
CA LEU A 486 7.15 11.93 -2.37
C LEU A 486 6.40 11.73 -1.05
N SER A 487 5.41 12.57 -0.75
CA SER A 487 4.62 12.44 0.49
C SER A 487 3.81 11.15 0.56
N SER A 488 3.44 10.54 -0.57
CA SER A 488 2.82 9.21 -0.61
C SER A 488 3.81 8.10 -0.23
N ILE A 489 5.07 8.24 -0.69
CA ILE A 489 6.15 7.27 -0.49
C ILE A 489 6.75 7.37 0.92
N GLU A 490 7.05 8.59 1.38
CA GLU A 490 7.78 8.87 2.63
C GLU A 490 6.80 9.17 3.76
N GLY A 491 6.24 8.12 4.35
CA GLY A 491 5.30 8.25 5.46
C GLY A 491 3.82 8.42 5.04
N GLY A 492 3.51 8.32 3.76
CA GLY A 492 2.14 8.45 3.24
C GLY A 492 1.42 7.16 2.94
N ASP A 493 0.55 7.20 1.93
CA ASP A 493 -0.38 6.12 1.59
C ASP A 493 0.34 4.84 1.12
N LEU A 494 1.37 4.95 0.27
CA LEU A 494 2.13 3.78 -0.18
C LEU A 494 2.88 3.12 0.99
N PHE A 495 3.54 3.92 1.82
CA PHE A 495 4.21 3.44 3.03
C PHE A 495 3.25 2.73 3.98
N PHE A 496 2.15 3.39 4.36
CA PHE A 496 1.20 2.80 5.32
C PHE A 496 0.42 1.63 4.77
N THR A 497 0.22 1.54 3.46
CA THR A 497 -0.37 0.34 2.84
C THR A 497 0.50 -0.88 3.15
N ILE A 498 1.82 -0.77 3.02
CA ILE A 498 2.75 -1.88 3.32
C ILE A 498 2.85 -2.12 4.84
N VAL A 499 2.91 -1.07 5.66
CA VAL A 499 3.00 -1.22 7.12
C VAL A 499 1.79 -1.95 7.70
N ILE A 500 0.59 -1.59 7.25
CA ILE A 500 -0.68 -2.08 7.82
C ILE A 500 -1.08 -3.44 7.23
N ASN A 501 -0.86 -3.69 5.94
CA ASN A 501 -1.33 -4.89 5.27
C ASN A 501 -0.23 -5.97 5.21
N PRO A 502 -0.40 -7.14 5.86
CA PRO A 502 0.55 -8.25 5.74
C PRO A 502 0.72 -8.77 4.32
N PHE A 503 -0.30 -8.60 3.47
CA PHE A 503 -0.30 -9.01 2.07
C PHE A 503 -0.65 -7.81 1.21
N SER A 504 0.28 -7.36 0.38
CA SER A 504 0.14 -6.20 -0.49
C SER A 504 0.39 -6.61 -1.94
N ILE A 505 -0.64 -6.60 -2.77
CA ILE A 505 -0.55 -6.82 -4.21
C ILE A 505 -0.80 -5.48 -4.88
N PHE A 506 0.23 -4.87 -5.45
CA PHE A 506 0.13 -3.56 -6.07
C PHE A 506 -0.18 -3.67 -7.55
N MET A 507 -1.11 -2.84 -8.02
CA MET A 507 -1.36 -2.62 -9.44
C MET A 507 -0.50 -1.50 -9.97
N THR A 508 0.34 -1.80 -10.96
CA THR A 508 0.99 -0.84 -11.85
C THR A 508 0.81 -1.28 -13.30
N HIS A 509 1.26 -0.46 -14.25
CA HIS A 509 1.14 -0.73 -15.67
C HIS A 509 2.49 -0.48 -16.36
N GLN A 510 2.70 -1.07 -17.54
CA GLN A 510 3.91 -0.88 -18.36
C GLN A 510 4.36 0.59 -18.45
N GLN A 511 3.42 1.52 -18.62
CA GLN A 511 3.69 2.94 -18.78
C GLN A 511 4.36 3.57 -17.54
N ASN A 512 4.18 2.98 -16.35
CA ASN A 512 4.86 3.43 -15.13
C ASN A 512 6.35 3.09 -15.11
N TYR A 513 6.80 2.19 -15.98
CA TYR A 513 8.19 1.74 -16.11
C TYR A 513 8.86 2.24 -17.38
N ALA A 514 8.13 2.94 -18.24
CA ALA A 514 8.67 3.69 -19.36
C ALA A 514 9.06 5.12 -18.94
N ASN A 515 9.76 5.85 -19.83
CA ASN A 515 10.06 7.27 -19.67
C ASN A 515 10.81 7.57 -18.35
N ASP A 516 10.21 8.28 -17.39
CA ASP A 516 10.85 8.61 -16.10
C ASP A 516 10.85 7.45 -15.09
N ARG A 517 10.22 6.31 -15.42
CA ARG A 517 10.26 5.08 -14.62
C ARG A 517 9.74 5.27 -13.19
N LEU A 518 8.62 5.98 -13.04
CA LEU A 518 8.00 6.29 -11.74
C LEU A 518 7.74 5.04 -10.88
N GLY A 519 7.44 3.90 -11.50
CA GLY A 519 7.28 2.61 -10.82
C GLY A 519 8.56 2.17 -10.09
N ILE A 520 9.70 2.17 -10.80
CA ILE A 520 11.00 1.85 -10.21
C ILE A 520 11.33 2.84 -9.08
N PHE A 521 11.18 4.14 -9.35
CA PHE A 521 11.45 5.18 -8.37
C PHE A 521 10.64 4.98 -7.08
N SER A 522 9.32 4.77 -7.22
CA SER A 522 8.41 4.71 -6.07
C SER A 522 8.68 3.50 -5.18
N PHE A 523 8.87 2.32 -5.79
CA PHE A 523 9.07 1.08 -5.02
C PHE A 523 10.47 0.96 -4.42
N GLU A 524 11.53 1.33 -5.12
CA GLU A 524 12.87 1.36 -4.50
C GLU A 524 12.93 2.36 -3.36
N ARG A 525 12.29 3.51 -3.52
CA ARG A 525 12.28 4.54 -2.49
C ARG A 525 11.45 4.14 -1.26
N VAL A 526 10.26 3.57 -1.43
CA VAL A 526 9.45 3.12 -0.27
C VAL A 526 10.13 1.96 0.47
N VAL A 527 10.81 1.05 -0.23
CA VAL A 527 11.56 -0.05 0.41
C VAL A 527 12.71 0.49 1.25
N ASN A 528 13.48 1.44 0.72
CA ASN A 528 14.52 2.13 1.47
C ASN A 528 13.96 2.87 2.69
N PHE A 529 12.82 3.53 2.55
CA PHE A 529 12.14 4.22 3.64
C PHE A 529 11.67 3.24 4.73
N ILE A 530 11.05 2.11 4.35
CA ILE A 530 10.62 1.04 5.27
C ILE A 530 11.81 0.47 6.05
N LYS A 531 12.90 0.13 5.37
CA LYS A 531 14.13 -0.38 5.99
C LYS A 531 14.72 0.60 7.01
N CYS A 532 14.53 1.89 6.75
CA CYS A 532 15.02 2.95 7.61
C CYS A 532 14.24 3.06 8.92
N TRP A 533 12.91 3.14 8.79
CA TRP A 533 12.02 3.55 9.87
C TRP A 533 11.29 2.41 10.55
N THR A 534 11.42 1.19 10.02
CA THR A 534 10.70 0.03 10.55
C THR A 534 11.59 -1.20 10.71
N ASN A 535 11.14 -2.12 11.56
CA ASN A 535 11.71 -3.46 11.72
C ASN A 535 11.06 -4.50 10.79
N LEU A 536 10.29 -4.08 9.78
CA LEU A 536 9.57 -4.99 8.89
C LEU A 536 10.53 -5.79 8.02
N HIS A 537 10.14 -7.02 7.74
CA HIS A 537 10.80 -7.91 6.80
C HIS A 537 9.94 -8.06 5.56
N LEU A 538 10.51 -7.75 4.40
CA LEU A 538 9.76 -7.80 3.15
C LEU A 538 10.07 -9.10 2.40
N ARG A 539 9.02 -9.74 1.89
CA ARG A 539 9.13 -10.99 1.13
C ARG A 539 8.24 -10.95 -0.10
N TRP A 540 8.69 -11.63 -1.14
CA TRP A 540 7.88 -12.01 -2.27
C TRP A 540 7.78 -13.53 -2.30
N VAL A 541 6.58 -14.03 -2.58
CA VAL A 541 6.33 -15.45 -2.87
C VAL A 541 5.30 -15.51 -3.99
N GLU A 542 5.20 -16.66 -4.66
CA GLU A 542 4.25 -16.82 -5.75
C GLU A 542 2.79 -16.59 -5.28
N PRO A 543 1.91 -16.06 -6.16
CA PRO A 543 0.55 -15.66 -5.79
C PRO A 543 -0.29 -16.77 -5.12
N VAL A 544 -0.09 -18.03 -5.50
CA VAL A 544 -0.75 -19.20 -4.88
C VAL A 544 -0.39 -19.35 -3.41
N LEU A 545 0.89 -19.14 -3.06
CA LEU A 545 1.36 -19.18 -1.68
C LEU A 545 0.86 -17.96 -0.89
N VAL A 546 0.85 -16.78 -1.51
CA VAL A 546 0.24 -15.58 -0.91
C VAL A 546 -1.23 -15.85 -0.58
N ALA A 547 -2.00 -16.43 -1.51
CA ALA A 547 -3.41 -16.73 -1.30
C ALA A 547 -3.63 -17.70 -0.14
N SER A 548 -2.85 -18.77 -0.08
CA SER A 548 -2.90 -19.74 1.03
C SER A 548 -2.63 -19.08 2.38
N ALA A 549 -1.57 -18.26 2.47
CA ALA A 549 -1.24 -17.52 3.68
C ALA A 549 -2.33 -16.50 4.06
N TYR A 550 -2.89 -15.79 3.07
CA TYR A 550 -3.97 -14.83 3.25
C TYR A 550 -5.20 -15.48 3.88
N PHE A 551 -5.73 -16.54 3.26
CA PHE A 551 -6.96 -17.19 3.73
C PHE A 551 -6.74 -18.10 4.94
N THR A 552 -5.50 -18.44 5.28
CA THR A 552 -5.16 -19.03 6.58
C THR A 552 -5.29 -17.98 7.68
N ARG A 553 -4.78 -16.76 7.45
CA ARG A 553 -4.87 -15.65 8.40
C ARG A 553 -6.29 -15.07 8.51
N TYR A 554 -6.98 -14.92 7.39
CA TYR A 554 -8.31 -14.31 7.29
C TYR A 554 -9.36 -15.33 6.87
N ALA A 555 -9.51 -16.40 7.65
CA ALA A 555 -10.41 -17.51 7.34
C ALA A 555 -11.88 -17.08 7.15
N ALA A 556 -12.33 -16.05 7.89
CA ALA A 556 -13.66 -15.48 7.77
C ALA A 556 -13.91 -14.76 6.43
N GLU A 557 -12.87 -14.47 5.66
CA GLU A 557 -12.95 -13.82 4.36
C GLU A 557 -13.08 -14.79 3.19
N LYS A 558 -13.00 -16.11 3.41
CA LYS A 558 -13.21 -17.09 2.33
C LYS A 558 -14.59 -16.97 1.68
N THR A 559 -15.61 -16.60 2.45
CA THR A 559 -16.98 -16.48 1.95
C THR A 559 -17.22 -15.07 1.38
N PRO A 560 -17.66 -14.95 0.11
CA PRO A 560 -17.97 -13.64 -0.47
C PRO A 560 -19.15 -12.98 0.24
N VAL A 561 -19.08 -11.66 0.37
CA VAL A 561 -20.16 -10.80 0.87
C VAL A 561 -20.76 -10.13 -0.34
N TRP A 562 -21.98 -10.53 -0.69
CA TRP A 562 -22.74 -9.89 -1.75
C TRP A 562 -23.47 -8.69 -1.18
N SER A 563 -23.12 -7.49 -1.62
CA SER A 563 -23.96 -6.33 -1.36
C SER A 563 -25.27 -6.53 -2.14
N VAL A 564 -26.38 -6.78 -1.44
CA VAL A 564 -27.71 -6.64 -2.05
C VAL A 564 -27.89 -5.15 -2.32
N SER A 565 -27.63 -4.73 -3.55
CA SER A 565 -28.05 -3.41 -4.01
C SER A 565 -29.57 -3.38 -4.01
N LEU A 566 -30.15 -2.90 -2.92
CA LEU A 566 -31.58 -2.62 -2.77
C LEU A 566 -31.97 -1.38 -3.61
N HIS A 567 -31.55 -1.32 -4.88
CA HIS A 567 -31.96 -0.30 -5.85
C HIS A 567 -32.36 -1.00 -7.15
N ALA A 568 -33.50 -1.68 -7.07
CA ALA A 568 -34.37 -2.05 -8.18
C ALA A 568 -35.76 -2.41 -7.62
N LEU A 569 -36.51 -1.38 -7.22
CA LEU A 569 -37.98 -1.34 -7.28
C LEU A 569 -38.38 0.01 -7.84
#